data_AF-A0A4V1UVQ2-F1
#
_entry.id   AF-A0A4V1UVQ2-F1
#
_cell.length_a   1.000
_cell.length_b   1.000
_cell.length_c   1.000
_cell.angle_alpha   90.00
_cell.angle_beta   90.00
_cell.angle_gamma   90.00
#
_symmetry.space_group_name_H-M   'P 1'
#
loop_
_entity.id
_entity.type
_entity.pdbx_description
1 polymer ?
#
loop_
_entity_poly.entity_id
_entity_poly.type
_entity_poly.pdbx_seq_one_letter_code
_entity_poly.pdbx_strand_id
1 'polypeptide(L)' 'MNATDREMRLCWVASVSHDAHEMRRMNVWQPMHSTDLSDLKITMRVGNEIYGPGTHWVETRALV' A
#
# COMPACT_ATOMS: atom_id res chain seq x y z
N MET A 1 6.77 15.73 -9.20
CA MET A 1 6.79 14.26 -9.37
C MET A 1 5.89 13.94 -10.54
N ASN A 2 6.36 13.20 -11.56
CA ASN A 2 5.48 12.78 -12.66
C ASN A 2 4.71 11.54 -12.20
N ALA A 3 3.38 11.57 -12.30
CA ALA A 3 2.58 10.36 -12.14
C ALA A 3 2.94 9.39 -13.26
N THR A 4 3.08 8.11 -12.93
CA THR A 4 3.09 7.07 -13.97
C THR A 4 1.64 6.80 -14.40
N ASP A 5 1.43 6.21 -15.57
CA ASP A 5 0.10 5.75 -16.04
C ASP A 5 -0.42 4.54 -15.24
N ARG A 6 -0.13 4.50 -13.93
CA ARG A 6 -0.40 3.39 -13.03
C ARG A 6 -0.87 3.93 -11.68
N GLU A 7 -1.67 3.12 -11.01
CA GLU A 7 -2.07 3.33 -9.63
C GLU A 7 -1.54 2.19 -8.76
N MET A 8 -1.50 2.45 -7.47
CA MET A 8 -1.12 1.47 -6.46
C MET A 8 -2.00 1.60 -5.22
N ARG A 9 -1.99 0.55 -4.39
CA ARG A 9 -2.54 0.56 -3.04
C ARG A 9 -1.82 -0.43 -2.15
N LEU A 10 -1.82 -0.18 -0.85
CA LEU A 10 -1.40 -1.12 0.17
C LEU A 10 -2.60 -1.99 0.57
N CYS A 11 -2.43 -3.29 0.49
CA CYS A 11 -3.43 -4.27 0.87
C CYS A 11 -2.97 -5.03 2.11
N TRP A 12 -3.94 -5.59 2.83
CA TRP A 12 -3.70 -6.48 3.94
C TRP A 12 -4.80 -7.54 4.07
N VAL A 13 -4.51 -8.63 4.78
CA VAL A 13 -5.48 -9.70 5.04
C VAL A 13 -6.60 -9.20 5.95
N ALA A 14 -7.81 -9.73 5.77
CA ALA A 14 -9.01 -9.26 6.50
C ALA A 14 -8.91 -9.37 8.04
N SER A 15 -8.04 -10.24 8.55
CA SER A 15 -7.80 -10.40 10.00
C SER A 15 -6.92 -9.28 10.60
N VAL A 16 -6.27 -8.45 9.77
CA VAL A 16 -5.49 -7.30 10.23
C VAL A 16 -6.41 -6.10 10.42
N SER A 17 -6.41 -5.56 11.64
CA SER A 17 -7.08 -4.32 11.99
C SER A 17 -6.05 -3.22 12.24
N HIS A 18 -6.25 -2.07 11.60
CA HIS A 18 -5.46 -0.86 11.81
C HIS A 18 -6.30 0.25 12.40
N ASP A 19 -5.66 1.16 13.13
CA ASP A 19 -6.29 2.42 13.56
C ASP A 19 -6.76 3.22 12.34
N ALA A 20 -8.00 3.72 12.43
CA ALA A 20 -8.84 3.96 11.27
C ALA A 20 -8.41 5.10 10.34
N HIS A 21 -7.52 6.00 10.75
CA HIS A 21 -7.32 7.27 10.03
C HIS A 21 -6.20 7.26 8.98
N GLU A 22 -5.04 6.65 9.25
CA GLU A 22 -3.88 6.75 8.35
C GLU A 22 -3.78 5.55 7.42
N MET A 23 -3.96 4.33 7.94
CA MET A 23 -3.79 3.11 7.14
C MET A 23 -4.92 2.93 6.10
N ARG A 24 -6.15 3.36 6.40
CA ARG A 24 -7.27 3.26 5.44
C ARG A 24 -7.04 4.06 4.17
N ARG A 25 -6.32 5.19 4.23
CA ARG A 25 -6.00 5.99 3.04
C ARG A 25 -5.08 5.24 2.10
N MET A 26 -4.17 4.43 2.63
CA MET A 26 -3.24 3.63 1.82
C MET A 26 -3.91 2.44 1.11
N ASN A 27 -5.12 2.04 1.52
CA ASN A 27 -5.88 0.97 0.86
C ASN A 27 -6.70 1.44 -0.35
N VAL A 28 -6.74 2.75 -0.58
CA VAL A 28 -7.39 3.34 -1.75
C VAL A 28 -6.39 3.36 -2.91
N TRP A 29 -6.89 3.15 -4.12
CA TRP A 29 -6.08 3.34 -5.32
C TRP A 29 -5.64 4.80 -5.42
N GLN A 30 -4.34 5.00 -5.55
CA GLN A 30 -3.72 6.32 -5.69
C GLN A 30 -2.72 6.30 -6.85
N PRO A 31 -2.51 7.44 -7.54
CA PRO A 31 -1.50 7.56 -8.59
C PRO A 31 -0.14 7.07 -8.10
N MET A 32 0.54 6.27 -8.92
CA MET A 32 1.85 5.75 -8.57
C MET A 32 2.92 6.77 -8.95
N HIS A 33 3.53 7.37 -7.92
CA HIS A 33 4.80 8.08 -8.01
C HIS A 33 5.94 7.19 -7.49
N SER A 34 7.16 7.38 -7.98
CA SER A 34 8.31 6.54 -7.62
C SER A 34 8.69 6.61 -6.14
N THR A 35 8.55 7.79 -5.53
CA THR A 35 8.72 8.02 -4.09
C THR A 35 7.68 7.23 -3.30
N ASP A 36 6.43 7.33 -3.73
CA ASP A 36 5.30 6.77 -2.99
C ASP A 36 5.33 5.23 -3.01
N LEU A 37 5.80 4.61 -4.11
CA LEU A 37 5.98 3.16 -4.17
C LEU A 37 7.05 2.66 -3.18
N SER A 38 8.11 3.44 -2.99
CA SER A 38 9.18 3.08 -2.05
C SER A 38 8.66 3.16 -0.62
N ASP A 39 7.92 4.21 -0.29
CA ASP A 39 7.29 4.38 1.02
C ASP A 39 6.25 3.29 1.29
N LEU A 40 5.40 2.96 0.30
CA LEU A 40 4.44 1.86 0.43
C LEU A 40 5.11 0.51 0.70
N LYS A 41 6.26 0.24 0.07
CA LYS A 41 7.03 -0.98 0.31
C LYS A 41 7.61 -1.02 1.72
N ILE A 42 8.03 0.13 2.26
CA ILE A 42 8.47 0.22 3.66
C ILE A 42 7.30 -0.10 4.59
N THR A 43 6.13 0.50 4.37
CA THR A 43 4.92 0.23 5.17
C THR A 43 4.49 -1.24 5.06
N MET A 44 4.52 -1.82 3.86
CA MET A 44 4.25 -3.24 3.63
C MET A 44 5.20 -4.13 4.44
N ARG A 45 6.51 -3.81 4.45
CA ARG A 45 7.50 -4.57 5.23
C ARG A 45 7.20 -4.48 6.72
N VAL A 46 6.98 -3.27 7.25
CA VAL A 46 6.66 -3.04 8.66
C VAL A 46 5.37 -3.75 9.07
N GLY A 47 4.34 -3.70 8.22
CA GLY A 47 3.09 -4.44 8.44
C GLY A 47 3.32 -5.95 8.54
N ASN A 48 4.15 -6.51 7.67
CA ASN A 48 4.52 -7.93 7.74
C ASN A 48 5.37 -8.29 8.97
N GLU A 49 6.19 -7.37 9.48
CA GLU A 49 6.96 -7.56 10.71
C GLU A 49 6.06 -7.56 11.96
N ILE A 50 5.05 -6.68 12.00
CA ILE A 50 4.14 -6.52 13.14
C ILE A 50 3.07 -7.61 13.18
N TYR A 51 2.42 -7.88 12.04
CA TYR A 51 1.24 -8.73 11.98
C TYR A 51 1.53 -10.16 11.48
N GLY A 52 2.74 -10.38 10.97
CA GLY A 52 3.20 -11.68 10.47
C GLY A 52 3.46 -11.70 8.96
N PRO A 53 4.30 -12.61 8.46
CA PRO A 53 4.65 -12.68 7.05
C PRO A 53 3.44 -12.89 6.14
N GLY A 54 3.39 -12.17 5.02
CA GLY A 54 2.34 -12.30 4.00
C GLY A 54 1.01 -11.62 4.38
N THR A 55 0.96 -10.90 5.51
CA THR A 55 -0.24 -10.17 5.90
C THR A 55 -0.45 -8.89 5.11
N HIS A 56 0.60 -8.31 4.52
CA HIS A 56 0.55 -7.07 3.73
C HIS A 56 1.22 -7.24 2.36
N TRP A 57 0.62 -6.65 1.32
CA TRP A 57 1.18 -6.62 -0.04
C TRP A 57 0.82 -5.30 -0.75
N VAL A 58 1.56 -4.97 -1.81
CA VAL A 58 1.24 -3.83 -2.67
C VAL A 58 0.63 -4.34 -3.97
N GLU A 59 -0.50 -3.76 -4.37
CA GLU A 59 -1.08 -3.99 -5.69
C GLU A 59 -0.83 -2.80 -6.60
N THR A 60 -0.74 -3.07 -7.91
CA THR A 60 -0.56 -2.05 -8.94
C THR A 60 -1.48 -2.32 -10.11
N ARG A 61 -2.02 -1.27 -10.74
CA ARG A 61 -2.83 -1.38 -11.96
C ARG A 61 -2.48 -0.26 -12.94
N ALA A 62 -2.77 -0.46 -14.23
CA ALA A 62 -2.70 0.63 -15.21
C ALA A 62 -3.90 1.58 -15.04
N LEU A 63 -3.68 2.87 -15.29
CA LEU A 63 -4.76 3.83 -15.52
C LEU A 63 -5.38 3.50 -16.89
N VAL A 64 -6.69 3.27 -16.93
CA VAL A 64 -7.49 3.05 -18.15
C VAL A 64 -8.17 4.33 -18.57
#